data_AF-A0A7X7RID8-F1
#
_entry.id   AF-A0A7X7RID8-F1
#
_cell.length_a   1.000
_cell.length_b   1.000
_cell.length_c   1.000
_cell.angle_alpha   90.00
_cell.angle_beta   90.00
_cell.angle_gamma   90.00
#
_symmetry.space_group_name_H-M   'P 1'
#
loop_
_entity.id
_entity.type
_entity.pdbx_description
1 polymer ?
#
loop_
_entity_poly.entity_id
_entity_poly.type
_entity_poly.pdbx_seq_one_letter_code
_entity_poly.pdbx_strand_id
1 'polypeptide(L)' 'MTMLQQIHRGRRHNPPRLMIYGTEGIGKSTTAAAAPKPIFIPTEDGLDQIECASFPLATRLADVDAALRALIQE' A
#
# COMPACT_ATOMS: atom_id res chain seq x y z
N MET A 1 -19.26 19.59 15.54
CA MET A 1 -18.62 19.88 14.23
C MET A 1 -19.08 18.82 13.25
N THR A 2 -19.42 19.19 12.01
CA THR A 2 -19.76 18.21 10.97
C THR A 2 -18.50 17.70 10.29
N MET A 3 -18.57 16.52 9.67
CA MET A 3 -17.42 15.92 8.97
C MET A 3 -16.86 16.85 7.87
N LEU A 4 -17.74 17.53 7.14
CA LEU A 4 -17.35 18.45 6.07
C LEU A 4 -16.56 19.66 6.58
N GLN A 5 -16.78 20.09 7.83
CA GLN A 5 -16.02 21.18 8.44
C GLN A 5 -14.56 20.79 8.72
N GLN A 6 -14.21 19.51 8.69
CA GLN A 6 -12.85 19.01 8.91
C GLN A 6 -12.02 18.92 7.61
N ILE A 7 -12.60 19.28 6.45
CA ILE A 7 -11.87 19.27 5.16
C ILE A 7 -10.73 20.29 5.22
N HIS A 8 -9.51 19.80 5.10
CA HIS A 8 -8.32 20.62 4.99
C HIS A 8 -8.11 21.12 3.57
N ARG A 9 -7.74 22.40 3.43
CA ARG A 9 -7.37 23.03 2.16
C ARG A 9 -5.91 23.50 2.24
N GLY A 10 -5.16 23.32 1.15
CA GLY A 10 -3.73 23.68 1.08
C GLY A 10 -2.79 22.48 1.16
N ARG A 11 -1.48 22.75 1.13
CA ARG A 11 -0.43 21.72 1.13
C ARG A 11 -0.24 21.13 2.53
N ARG A 12 -0.05 19.81 2.61
CA ARG A 12 0.42 19.11 3.82
C ARG A 12 1.77 18.49 3.54
N HIS A 13 2.69 18.64 4.48
CA HIS A 13 3.97 17.95 4.42
C HIS A 13 3.82 16.57 5.08
N ASN A 14 3.27 15.62 4.31
CA ASN A 14 3.11 14.23 4.71
C ASN A 14 3.94 13.35 3.76
N PRO A 15 4.30 12.12 4.18
CA PRO A 15 4.86 11.14 3.25
C PRO A 15 3.99 11.04 1.98
N PRO A 16 4.61 11.05 0.78
CA PRO A 16 3.86 11.00 -0.46
C PRO A 16 3.15 9.65 -0.62
N ARG A 17 1.93 9.68 -1.16
CA ARG A 17 1.24 8.49 -1.64
C ARG A 17 1.47 8.40 -3.15
N LEU A 18 2.14 7.35 -3.59
CA LEU A 18 2.51 7.15 -4.99
C LEU A 18 1.58 6.11 -5.61
N MET A 19 1.06 6.41 -6.81
CA MET A 19 0.30 5.46 -7.62
C MET A 19 1.14 5.09 -8.83
N ILE A 20 1.59 3.83 -8.90
CA ILE A 20 2.32 3.27 -10.03
C ILE A 20 1.35 2.36 -10.80
N TYR A 21 1.06 2.69 -12.06
CA TYR A 21 0.12 1.95 -12.90
C TYR A 21 0.71 1.67 -14.28
N GLY A 22 0.21 0.64 -14.94
CA GLY A 22 0.70 0.17 -16.23
C GLY A 22 0.36 -1.30 -16.46
N THR A 23 0.69 -1.81 -17.65
CA THR A 23 0.40 -3.20 -18.07
C THR A 23 1.07 -4.23 -17.17
N GLU A 24 0.58 -5.48 -17.23
CA GLU A 24 1.24 -6.62 -16.59
C GLU A 24 2.72 -6.74 -17.02
N GLY A 25 3.59 -7.19 -16.12
CA GLY A 25 5.01 -7.39 -16.41
C GLY A 25 5.87 -6.12 -16.56
N ILE A 26 5.29 -4.91 -16.53
CA ILE A 26 6.04 -3.64 -16.73
C ILE A 26 6.98 -3.26 -15.56
N GLY A 27 6.98 -4.03 -14.46
CA GLY A 27 7.86 -3.80 -13.30
C GLY A 27 7.28 -2.95 -12.16
N LYS A 28 5.95 -2.86 -12.03
CA LYS A 28 5.28 -2.11 -10.94
C LYS A 28 5.69 -2.60 -9.56
N SER A 29 5.49 -3.89 -9.28
CA SER A 29 5.82 -4.51 -8.00
C SER A 29 7.32 -4.55 -7.75
N THR A 30 8.13 -4.78 -8.80
CA THR A 30 9.60 -4.72 -8.73
C THR A 30 10.08 -3.33 -8.30
N THR A 31 9.47 -2.27 -8.84
CA THR A 31 9.78 -0.89 -8.46
C THR A 31 9.41 -0.61 -7.00
N ALA A 32 8.24 -1.10 -6.54
CA ALA A 32 7.82 -0.98 -5.15
C ALA A 32 8.74 -1.74 -4.18
N ALA A 33 9.26 -2.91 -4.59
CA ALA A 33 10.18 -3.72 -3.81
C ALA A 33 11.57 -3.09 -3.63
N ALA A 34 11.93 -2.07 -4.42
CA ALA A 34 13.18 -1.33 -4.27
C ALA A 34 13.14 -0.25 -3.16
N ALA A 35 11.99 -0.05 -2.49
CA ALA A 35 11.91 0.85 -1.34
C ALA A 35 12.79 0.35 -0.17
N PRO A 36 13.23 1.20 0.76
CA PRO A 36 14.20 0.79 1.79
C PRO A 36 13.75 -0.37 2.70
N LYS A 37 12.46 -0.47 3.01
CA LYS A 37 11.85 -1.53 3.85
C LYS A 37 10.42 -1.80 3.38
N PRO A 38 10.23 -2.43 2.21
CA PRO A 38 8.92 -2.60 1.62
C PRO A 38 8.16 -3.71 2.35
N ILE A 39 6.88 -3.48 2.63
CA ILE A 39 5.95 -4.51 3.09
C ILE A 39 4.75 -4.48 2.15
N PHE A 40 4.48 -5.61 1.50
CA PHE A 40 3.38 -5.74 0.57
C PHE A 40 2.09 -6.19 1.27
N ILE A 41 0.98 -5.57 0.89
CA ILE A 41 -0.38 -6.07 1.16
C ILE A 41 -0.95 -6.46 -0.21
N PRO A 42 -0.71 -7.70 -0.67
CA PRO A 42 -1.13 -8.12 -2.00
C PRO A 42 -2.64 -8.33 -2.06
N THR A 43 -3.26 -7.81 -3.11
CA THR A 43 -4.68 -8.08 -3.44
C THR A 43 -4.83 -8.93 -4.71
N GLU A 44 -3.70 -9.29 -5.32
CA GLU A 44 -3.59 -10.09 -6.54
C GLU A 44 -2.44 -11.09 -6.36
N ASP A 45 -2.49 -12.18 -7.11
CA ASP A 45 -1.37 -13.11 -7.23
C ASP A 45 -0.30 -12.50 -8.16
N GLY A 46 0.99 -12.64 -7.82
CA GLY A 46 2.07 -12.04 -8.62
C GLY A 46 3.33 -11.60 -7.88
N LEU A 47 3.45 -11.90 -6.58
CA LEU A 47 4.68 -11.64 -5.81
C LEU A 47 5.65 -12.82 -5.77
N ASP A 48 5.27 -13.99 -6.29
CA ASP A 48 6.04 -15.23 -6.22
C ASP A 48 7.48 -15.13 -6.75
N GLN A 49 7.74 -14.17 -7.64
CA GLN A 49 9.06 -13.95 -8.26
C GLN A 49 9.78 -12.71 -7.72
N ILE A 50 9.29 -12.11 -6.63
CA ILE A 50 9.85 -10.89 -6.02
C ILE A 50 10.24 -11.19 -4.57
N GLU A 51 11.54 -11.09 -4.28
CA GLU A 51 12.03 -11.16 -2.90
C GLU A 51 11.54 -9.95 -2.11
N CYS A 52 10.51 -10.14 -1.30
CA CYS A 52 9.92 -9.06 -0.50
C CYS A 52 9.22 -9.58 0.76
N ALA A 53 9.07 -8.72 1.77
CA ALA A 53 8.18 -8.98 2.88
C ALA A 53 6.74 -8.73 2.44
N SER A 54 5.85 -9.69 2.68
CA SER A 54 4.45 -9.61 2.28
C SER A 54 3.53 -10.22 3.34
N PHE A 55 2.37 -9.61 3.53
CA PHE A 55 1.23 -10.26 4.16
C PHE A 55 0.66 -11.36 3.25
N PRO A 56 -0.20 -12.26 3.76
CA PRO A 56 -1.01 -13.15 2.94
C PRO A 56 -1.88 -12.38 1.93
N LEU A 57 -2.31 -13.08 0.87
CA LEU A 57 -3.22 -12.53 -0.14
C LEU A 57 -4.51 -12.01 0.52
N ALA A 58 -4.74 -10.70 0.43
CA ALA A 58 -5.96 -10.05 0.90
C ALA A 58 -7.07 -10.25 -0.14
N THR A 59 -8.14 -10.94 0.26
CA THR A 59 -9.28 -11.23 -0.62
C THR A 59 -10.48 -10.33 -0.31
N ARG A 60 -10.43 -9.62 0.82
CA ARG A 60 -11.46 -8.71 1.31
C ARG A 60 -10.83 -7.43 1.80
N LEU A 61 -11.61 -6.34 1.75
CA LEU A 61 -11.19 -5.05 2.30
C LEU A 61 -10.80 -5.14 3.79
N ALA A 62 -11.50 -5.98 4.55
CA ALA A 62 -11.20 -6.20 5.97
C ALA A 62 -9.79 -6.78 6.20
N ASP A 63 -9.26 -7.57 5.25
CA ASP A 63 -7.91 -8.14 5.34
C ASP A 63 -6.85 -7.04 5.16
N VAL A 64 -7.08 -6.11 4.23
CA VAL A 64 -6.24 -4.93 4.01
C VAL A 64 -6.23 -4.04 5.26
N ASP A 65 -7.42 -3.76 5.82
CA ASP A 65 -7.55 -2.96 7.03
C ASP A 65 -6.84 -3.60 8.23
N ALA A 66 -6.91 -4.93 8.36
CA ALA A 66 -6.22 -5.66 9.42
C ALA A 66 -4.69 -5.55 9.27
N ALA A 67 -4.15 -5.72 8.06
CA ALA A 67 -2.73 -5.55 7.77
C ALA A 67 -2.25 -4.11 8.06
N LEU A 68 -3.01 -3.10 7.64
CA LEU A 68 -2.69 -1.70 7.93
C LEU A 68 -2.71 -1.40 9.43
N ARG A 69 -3.64 -1.99 10.18
CA ARG A 69 -3.68 -1.84 11.65
C ARG A 69 -2.47 -2.46 12.32
N ALA A 70 -2.04 -3.66 11.89
CA ALA A 70 -0.83 -4.30 12.40
C ALA A 70 0.40 -3.40 12.20
N LEU A 71 0.59 -2.86 10.98
CA LEU A 71 1.70 -1.95 10.66
C LEU A 71 1.71 -0.63 11.45
N ILE A 72 0.56 -0.20 11.99
CA ILE A 72 0.46 1.01 12.82
C ILE A 72 0.83 0.70 14.29
N GLN A 73 0.59 -0.53 14.74
CA GLN A 73 0.68 -0.94 16.14
C GLN A 73 2.01 -1.61 16.49
N GLU A 74 2.64 -2.27 15.52
CA GLU A 74 3.86 -3.07 15.64
C GLU A 74 4.98 -2.49 14.75
#